data_AF-A0A9E4KGG8-F1
#
_entry.id   AF-A0A9E4KGG8-F1
#
_cell.length_a   1.000
_cell.length_b   1.000
_cell.length_c   1.000
_cell.angle_alpha   90.00
_cell.angle_beta   90.00
_cell.angle_gamma   90.00
#
_symmetry.space_group_name_H-M   'P 1'
#
loop_
_entity.id
_entity.type
_entity.pdbx_description
1 polymer ?
#
loop_
_entity_poly.entity_id
_entity_poly.type
_entity_poly.pdbx_seq_one_letter_code
_entity_poly.pdbx_strand_id
1 'polypeptide(L)'
;MHLTDIRAAVDFLVSEGAREIYLIGTSRGTLSVAFLATVMTHANVAGYVLTASLAESPPAVRSYVTRIESPLLMVHHTSDTCRVTSYGDILDIYDTVKDKPNFEFIAVSGGSPPIDTNPCRALAAHGFLGKERETVAG
;
A
#
# COMPACT_ATOMS: atom_id res chain seq x y z
N MET A 1 4.76 10.64 17.78
CA MET A 1 3.73 9.64 18.19
C MET A 1 3.72 8.53 17.14
N HIS A 2 2.97 8.61 16.04
CA HIS A 2 2.90 7.49 15.07
C HIS A 2 4.25 6.98 14.52
N LEU A 3 5.14 7.86 14.05
CA LEU A 3 6.50 7.46 13.60
C LEU A 3 7.33 6.81 14.72
N THR A 4 7.17 7.31 15.95
CA THR A 4 7.88 6.78 17.13
C THR A 4 7.41 5.36 17.44
N ASP A 5 6.10 5.14 17.40
CA ASP A 5 5.50 3.85 17.72
C ASP A 5 5.88 2.78 16.68
N ILE A 6 5.87 3.13 15.39
CA ILE A 6 6.27 2.19 14.34
C ILE A 6 7.78 1.91 14.39
N ARG A 7 8.62 2.91 14.68
CA ARG A 7 10.06 2.67 14.91
C ARG A 7 10.29 1.70 16.05
N ALA A 8 9.62 1.90 17.20
CA ALA A 8 9.73 0.99 18.33
C ALA A 8 9.27 -0.44 18.00
N ALA A 9 8.21 -0.58 17.19
CA ALA A 9 7.76 -1.89 16.71
C ALA A 9 8.81 -2.56 15.79
N VAL A 10 9.44 -1.79 14.89
CA VAL A 10 10.52 -2.27 14.04
C VAL A 10 11.74 -2.68 14.89
N ASP A 11 12.15 -1.85 15.86
CA ASP A 11 13.24 -2.16 16.79
C ASP A 11 12.98 -3.46 17.55
N PHE A 12 11.74 -3.64 18.03
CA PHE A 12 11.33 -4.88 18.69
C PHE A 12 11.45 -6.09 17.76
N LEU A 13 10.93 -6.02 16.53
CA LEU A 13 11.07 -7.11 15.55
C LEU A 13 12.53 -7.43 15.24
N VAL A 14 13.39 -6.43 15.14
CA VAL A 14 14.83 -6.61 14.96
C VAL A 14 15.45 -7.31 16.16
N SER A 15 15.04 -6.97 17.38
CA SER A 15 15.50 -7.66 18.60
C SER A 15 15.07 -9.13 18.66
N GLU A 16 13.94 -9.47 18.03
CA GLU A 16 13.46 -10.83 17.85
C GLU A 16 14.12 -11.55 16.64
N GLY A 17 15.06 -10.90 15.96
CA GLY A 17 15.88 -11.48 14.89
C GLY A 17 15.41 -11.18 13.46
N ALA A 18 14.40 -10.33 13.28
CA ALA A 18 14.01 -9.88 11.95
C ALA A 18 15.14 -9.09 11.28
N ARG A 19 15.51 -9.48 10.06
CA ARG A 19 16.61 -8.85 9.32
C ARG A 19 16.14 -7.85 8.27
N GLU A 20 14.99 -8.14 7.68
CA GLU A 20 14.40 -7.39 6.59
C GLU A 20 12.90 -7.20 6.88
N ILE A 21 12.47 -5.94 6.94
CA ILE A 21 11.12 -5.55 7.32
C ILE A 21 10.51 -4.71 6.21
N TYR A 22 9.28 -5.05 5.83
CA TYR A 22 8.45 -4.26 4.93
C TYR A 22 7.26 -3.68 5.69
N LEU A 23 6.98 -2.39 5.50
CA LEU A 23 5.82 -1.74 6.08
C LEU A 23 4.67 -1.75 5.07
N ILE A 24 3.56 -2.39 5.45
CA ILE A 24 2.44 -2.64 4.54
C ILE A 24 1.20 -1.89 5.04
N GLY A 25 0.54 -1.17 4.14
CA GLY A 25 -0.71 -0.47 4.40
C GLY A 25 -1.81 -0.90 3.42
N THR A 26 -3.04 -0.98 3.90
CA THR A 26 -4.23 -1.26 3.07
C THR A 26 -5.27 -0.17 3.23
N SER A 27 -5.92 0.25 2.13
CA SER A 27 -6.99 1.26 2.19
C SER A 27 -6.49 2.54 2.84
N ARG A 28 -7.18 3.06 3.85
CA ARG A 28 -6.74 4.23 4.61
C ARG A 28 -5.41 4.05 5.35
N GLY A 29 -4.99 2.81 5.63
CA GLY A 29 -3.69 2.52 6.24
C GLY A 29 -2.51 2.94 5.35
N THR A 30 -2.71 3.04 4.03
CA THR A 30 -1.66 3.48 3.11
C THR A 30 -1.20 4.92 3.37
N LEU A 31 -2.03 5.78 3.95
CA LEU A 31 -1.63 7.15 4.31
C LEU A 31 -0.55 7.16 5.38
N SER A 32 -0.68 6.27 6.37
CA SER A 32 0.31 6.08 7.43
C SER A 32 1.63 5.57 6.84
N VAL A 33 1.57 4.51 6.03
CA VAL A 33 2.76 3.90 5.43
C VAL A 33 3.43 4.84 4.41
N ALA A 34 2.66 5.53 3.57
CA ALA A 34 3.19 6.50 2.62
C ALA A 34 3.82 7.71 3.34
N PHE A 35 3.24 8.18 4.45
CA PHE A 35 3.89 9.18 5.28
C PHE A 35 5.23 8.68 5.85
N LEU A 36 5.23 7.48 6.45
CA LEU A 36 6.45 6.88 7.02
C LEU A 36 7.54 6.73 5.94
N ALA A 37 7.18 6.32 4.73
CA ALA A 37 8.11 6.21 3.61
C ALA A 37 8.80 7.51 3.20
N THR A 38 8.27 8.67 3.61
CA THR A 38 8.89 9.98 3.37
C THR A 38 9.80 10.48 4.49
N VAL A 39 9.71 9.89 5.70
CA VAL A 39 10.40 10.43 6.90
C VAL A 39 11.16 9.38 7.72
N MET A 40 10.86 8.10 7.53
CA MET A 40 11.42 7.02 8.33
C MET A 40 12.68 6.47 7.67
N THR A 41 13.80 6.71 8.32
CA THR A 41 15.06 5.99 8.08
C THR A 41 15.24 4.91 9.14
N HIS A 42 15.45 3.67 8.72
CA HIS A 42 15.76 2.53 9.59
C HIS A 42 16.50 1.45 8.78
N ALA A 43 17.64 0.96 9.28
CA ALA A 43 18.52 0.07 8.51
C ALA A 43 17.87 -1.27 8.09
N ASN A 44 16.93 -1.79 8.90
CA ASN A 44 16.21 -3.03 8.63
C ASN A 44 14.91 -2.86 7.84
N VAL A 45 14.49 -1.62 7.52
CA VAL A 45 13.31 -1.42 6.67
C VAL A 45 13.74 -1.41 5.22
N ALA A 46 13.37 -2.47 4.49
CA ALA A 46 13.77 -2.67 3.09
C ALA A 46 12.82 -2.04 2.09
N GLY A 47 11.56 -1.79 2.48
CA GLY A 47 10.61 -1.16 1.58
C GLY A 47 9.23 -0.99 2.17
N TYR A 48 8.35 -0.45 1.32
CA TYR A 48 6.99 -0.08 1.67
C TYR A 48 6.02 -0.67 0.65
N VAL A 49 4.88 -1.17 1.12
CA VAL A 49 3.85 -1.74 0.26
C VAL A 49 2.52 -1.03 0.51
N LEU A 50 1.91 -0.50 -0.54
CA LEU A 50 0.61 0.15 -0.47
C LEU A 50 -0.41 -0.65 -1.27
N THR A 51 -1.43 -1.18 -0.59
CA THR A 51 -2.47 -2.00 -1.20
C THR A 51 -3.82 -1.28 -1.15
N ALA A 52 -4.60 -1.35 -2.24
CA ALA A 52 -5.92 -0.72 -2.34
C ALA A 52 -5.92 0.71 -1.77
N SER A 53 -4.98 1.52 -2.21
CA SER A 53 -4.58 2.80 -1.63
C SER A 53 -5.63 3.89 -1.74
N LEU A 54 -5.67 4.73 -0.72
CA LEU A 54 -6.50 5.93 -0.68
C LEU A 54 -5.91 7.06 -1.54
N ALA A 55 -6.38 7.16 -2.79
CA ALA A 55 -5.92 8.11 -3.80
C ALA A 55 -6.70 9.44 -3.77
N GLU A 56 -8.00 9.40 -3.47
CA GLU A 56 -8.94 10.53 -3.55
C GLU A 56 -9.51 10.85 -2.15
N SER A 57 -8.76 11.59 -1.34
CA SER A 57 -9.24 12.36 -0.16
C SER A 57 -8.06 13.08 0.49
N PRO A 58 -8.15 14.33 0.97
CA PRO A 58 -7.09 14.91 1.79
C PRO A 58 -7.07 14.28 3.21
N PRO A 59 -5.92 13.77 3.70
CA PRO A 59 -4.66 13.54 2.99
C PRO A 59 -4.71 12.27 2.11
N ALA A 60 -4.12 12.35 0.91
CA ALA A 60 -4.09 11.27 -0.08
C ALA A 60 -2.65 10.76 -0.27
N VAL A 61 -2.49 9.50 -0.69
CA VAL A 61 -1.15 8.94 -0.96
C VAL A 61 -0.39 9.72 -2.03
N ARG A 62 -1.10 10.35 -2.98
CA ARG A 62 -0.53 11.22 -4.02
C ARG A 62 0.44 12.28 -3.47
N SER A 63 0.14 12.82 -2.29
CA SER A 63 0.97 13.86 -1.66
C SER A 63 2.30 13.35 -1.10
N TYR A 64 2.48 12.03 -0.98
CA TYR A 64 3.66 11.41 -0.41
C TYR A 64 4.50 10.69 -1.46
N VAL A 65 3.87 9.93 -2.35
CA VAL A 65 4.55 8.96 -3.22
C VAL A 65 5.68 9.53 -4.08
N THR A 66 5.53 10.76 -4.58
CA THR A 66 6.56 11.40 -5.41
C THR A 66 7.87 11.65 -4.64
N ARG A 67 7.80 11.77 -3.31
CA ARG A 67 8.94 12.03 -2.41
C ARG A 67 9.54 10.75 -1.80
N ILE A 68 9.00 9.58 -2.09
CA ILE A 68 9.50 8.32 -1.54
C ILE A 68 10.71 7.86 -2.36
N GLU A 69 11.86 7.76 -1.70
CA GLU A 69 13.13 7.32 -2.31
C GLU A 69 13.49 5.86 -1.95
N SER A 70 12.80 5.26 -0.98
CA SER A 70 12.93 3.84 -0.64
C SER A 70 12.15 2.94 -1.61
N PRO A 71 12.48 1.64 -1.70
CA PRO A 71 11.69 0.69 -2.49
C PRO A 71 10.19 0.74 -2.13
N LEU A 72 9.35 0.93 -3.14
CA LEU A 72 7.91 1.10 -3.02
C LEU A 72 7.19 0.17 -3.99
N LEU A 73 6.33 -0.69 -3.44
CA LEU A 73 5.40 -1.50 -4.22
C LEU A 73 3.98 -0.98 -4.02
N MET A 74 3.25 -0.78 -5.12
CA MET A 74 1.83 -0.48 -5.10
C MET A 74 1.04 -1.64 -5.72
N VAL A 75 0.00 -2.10 -5.02
CA VAL A 75 -0.85 -3.20 -5.47
C VAL A 75 -2.31 -2.77 -5.48
N HIS A 76 -2.98 -2.95 -6.61
CA HIS A 76 -4.41 -2.64 -6.72
C HIS A 76 -5.16 -3.67 -7.53
N HIS A 77 -6.42 -3.88 -7.15
CA HIS A 77 -7.34 -4.65 -7.95
C HIS A 77 -7.91 -3.78 -9.09
N THR A 78 -7.89 -4.26 -10.33
CA THR A 78 -8.37 -3.54 -11.52
C THR A 78 -9.88 -3.25 -11.46
N SER A 79 -10.61 -4.07 -10.71
CA SER A 79 -12.06 -3.90 -10.44
C SER A 79 -12.38 -3.23 -9.10
N ASP A 80 -11.41 -2.60 -8.41
CA ASP A 80 -11.71 -1.83 -7.20
C ASP A 80 -12.55 -0.60 -7.58
N THR A 81 -13.81 -0.63 -7.15
CA THR A 81 -14.81 0.42 -7.37
C THR A 81 -15.13 1.20 -6.09
N CYS A 82 -14.31 1.03 -5.05
CA CYS A 82 -14.43 1.87 -3.85
C CYS A 82 -14.13 3.32 -4.20
N ARG A 83 -15.04 4.22 -3.81
CA ARG A 83 -15.04 5.65 -4.17
C ARG A 83 -13.80 6.47 -3.76
N VAL A 84 -12.91 5.92 -2.93
CA VAL A 84 -11.69 6.61 -2.45
C VAL A 84 -10.40 5.85 -2.81
N THR A 85 -10.52 4.65 -3.38
CA THR A 85 -9.39 3.76 -3.70
C THR A 85 -9.52 3.18 -5.11
N SER A 86 -10.21 3.89 -5.99
CA SER A 86 -10.55 3.35 -7.31
C SER A 86 -9.29 3.06 -8.13
N TYR A 87 -9.38 2.08 -9.02
CA TYR A 87 -8.26 1.76 -9.91
C TYR A 87 -7.90 2.92 -10.86
N GLY A 88 -8.88 3.73 -11.26
CA GLY A 88 -8.60 4.91 -12.10
C GLY A 88 -7.70 5.91 -11.39
N ASP A 89 -8.05 6.26 -10.14
CA ASP A 89 -7.31 7.27 -9.36
C ASP A 89 -5.87 6.82 -9.07
N ILE A 90 -5.65 5.51 -8.91
CA ILE A 90 -4.29 5.02 -8.68
C ILE A 90 -3.44 5.02 -9.95
N LEU A 91 -4.04 4.86 -11.14
CA LEU A 91 -3.32 4.98 -12.41
C LEU A 91 -2.79 6.39 -12.63
N ASP A 92 -3.56 7.41 -12.24
CA ASP A 92 -3.11 8.81 -12.27
C ASP A 92 -1.88 9.03 -11.37
N ILE A 93 -1.79 8.31 -10.25
CA ILE A 93 -0.61 8.35 -9.38
C ILE A 93 0.54 7.57 -10.00
N TYR A 94 0.28 6.37 -10.52
CA TYR A 94 1.27 5.55 -11.23
C TYR A 94 1.98 6.35 -12.32
N ASP A 95 1.25 7.09 -13.15
CA ASP A 95 1.84 7.89 -14.23
C ASP A 95 2.84 8.95 -13.74
N THR A 96 2.74 9.39 -12.48
CA THR A 96 3.68 10.35 -11.89
C THR A 96 4.97 9.72 -11.34
N VAL A 97 4.98 8.41 -11.09
CA VAL A 97 6.10 7.72 -10.43
C VAL A 97 6.60 6.48 -11.17
N LYS A 98 5.95 6.06 -12.26
CA LYS A 98 6.28 4.85 -13.04
C LYS A 98 7.73 4.78 -13.54
N ASP A 99 8.37 5.92 -13.72
CA ASP A 99 9.75 6.00 -14.22
C ASP A 99 10.79 6.05 -13.08
N LYS A 100 10.36 6.00 -11.81
CA LYS A 100 11.27 5.92 -10.66
C LYS A 100 11.87 4.51 -10.56
N PRO A 101 13.19 4.37 -10.36
CA PRO A 101 13.85 3.05 -10.32
C PRO A 101 13.52 2.22 -9.07
N ASN A 102 12.98 2.86 -8.04
CA ASN A 102 12.61 2.25 -6.76
C ASN A 102 11.10 1.95 -6.66
N PHE A 103 10.39 1.92 -7.77
CA PHE A 103 8.94 1.81 -7.81
C PHE A 103 8.47 0.62 -8.65
N GLU A 104 7.53 -0.15 -8.09
CA GLU A 104 6.84 -1.23 -8.79
C GLU A 104 5.32 -1.11 -8.59
N PHE A 105 4.57 -1.59 -9.59
CA PHE A 105 3.10 -1.59 -9.58
C PHE A 105 2.55 -2.94 -10.04
N ILE A 106 1.67 -3.53 -9.22
CA ILE A 106 0.98 -4.78 -9.52
C ILE A 106 -0.52 -4.51 -9.66
N ALA A 107 -1.04 -4.83 -10.85
CA ALA A 107 -2.46 -4.83 -11.15
C ALA A 107 -3.04 -6.25 -11.00
N VAL A 108 -3.86 -6.45 -9.98
CA VAL A 108 -4.56 -7.72 -9.73
C VAL A 108 -5.88 -7.74 -10.47
N SER A 109 -6.24 -8.87 -11.08
CA SER A 109 -7.51 -9.05 -11.79
C SER A 109 -8.13 -10.41 -11.50
N GLY A 110 -9.43 -10.55 -11.78
CA GLY A 110 -10.21 -11.76 -11.49
C GLY A 110 -10.78 -11.75 -10.06
N GLY A 111 -10.75 -12.89 -9.39
CA GLY A 111 -11.28 -13.05 -8.04
C GLY A 111 -12.72 -13.54 -8.00
N SER A 112 -13.28 -13.57 -6.79
CA SER A 112 -14.67 -13.99 -6.58
C SER A 112 -15.63 -12.82 -6.72
N PRO A 113 -16.90 -13.07 -7.10
CA PRO A 113 -17.93 -12.05 -7.04
C PRO A 113 -18.03 -11.43 -5.63
N PRO A 114 -18.26 -10.10 -5.52
CA PRO A 114 -18.34 -9.44 -4.22
C PRO A 114 -19.50 -10.01 -3.40
N ILE A 115 -19.23 -10.29 -2.13
CA ILE A 115 -20.24 -10.69 -1.14
C ILE A 115 -20.87 -9.43 -0.53
N ASP A 116 -20.06 -8.40 -0.30
CA ASP A 116 -20.51 -7.11 0.21
C ASP A 116 -21.08 -6.23 -0.90
N THR A 117 -22.22 -5.58 -0.61
CA THR A 117 -22.82 -4.58 -1.53
C THR A 117 -22.08 -3.24 -1.52
N ASN A 118 -21.31 -2.96 -0.47
CA ASN A 118 -20.45 -1.78 -0.40
C ASN A 118 -19.07 -2.14 -0.97
N PRO A 119 -18.63 -1.51 -2.08
CA PRO A 119 -17.39 -1.88 -2.76
C PRO A 119 -16.13 -1.59 -1.93
N CYS A 120 -16.21 -0.77 -0.87
CA CYS A 120 -15.09 -0.46 0.02
C CYS A 120 -14.88 -1.49 1.15
N ARG A 121 -15.59 -2.62 1.13
CA ARG A 121 -15.46 -3.66 2.15
C ARG A 121 -14.47 -4.73 1.72
N ALA A 122 -14.01 -5.52 2.70
CA ALA A 122 -13.00 -6.53 2.49
C ALA A 122 -13.50 -7.68 1.59
N LEU A 123 -14.79 -8.02 1.61
CA LEU A 123 -15.35 -9.08 0.77
C LEU A 123 -15.83 -8.54 -0.58
N ALA A 124 -14.96 -7.76 -1.22
CA ALA A 124 -15.09 -7.20 -2.55
C ALA A 124 -13.71 -7.10 -3.22
N ALA A 125 -13.65 -6.61 -4.46
CA ALA A 125 -12.39 -6.34 -5.17
C ALA A 125 -11.41 -5.46 -4.35
N HIS A 126 -11.93 -4.52 -3.54
CA HIS A 126 -11.14 -3.69 -2.63
C HIS A 126 -10.28 -4.50 -1.66
N GLY A 127 -10.80 -5.62 -1.15
CA GLY A 127 -10.06 -6.55 -0.30
C GLY A 127 -9.46 -7.73 -1.05
N PHE A 128 -9.38 -7.68 -2.39
CA PHE A 128 -8.82 -8.74 -3.23
C PHE A 128 -9.54 -10.09 -3.06
N LEU A 129 -10.86 -10.09 -2.86
CA LEU A 129 -11.64 -11.31 -2.61
C LEU A 129 -11.41 -12.38 -3.71
N GLY A 130 -11.01 -13.58 -3.31
CA GLY A 130 -10.68 -14.69 -4.22
C GLY A 130 -9.34 -14.54 -4.94
N LYS A 131 -8.52 -13.57 -4.53
CA LYS A 131 -7.15 -13.31 -5.00
C LYS A 131 -6.18 -13.07 -3.84
N GLU A 132 -6.61 -13.33 -2.61
CA GLU A 132 -5.87 -12.95 -1.39
C GLU A 132 -4.52 -13.65 -1.34
N ARG A 133 -4.49 -14.95 -1.68
CA ARG A 133 -3.24 -15.75 -1.69
C ARG A 133 -2.28 -15.27 -2.77
N GLU A 134 -2.77 -15.03 -3.97
CA GLU A 134 -1.93 -14.55 -5.07
C GLU A 134 -1.41 -13.13 -4.82
N THR A 135 -2.17 -12.31 -4.09
CA THR A 135 -1.76 -10.94 -3.76
C THR A 135 -0.62 -10.89 -2.73
N VAL A 136 -0.51 -11.90 -1.85
CA VAL A 136 0.55 -11.98 -0.82
C VAL A 136 1.73 -12.87 -1.22
N ALA A 137 1.63 -13.60 -2.33
CA ALA A 137 2.66 -14.54 -2.80
C ALA A 137 3.59 -13.95 -3.87
N GLY A 138 3.31 -12.71 -4.32
CA GLY A 138 4.06 -11.98 -5.34
C GLY A 138 5.23 -11.20 -4.78
#